data_AF-A0A059X9D1-F1
#
_entry.id   AF-A0A059X9D1-F1
#
_cell.length_a   1.000
_cell.length_b   1.000
_cell.length_c   1.000
_cell.angle_alpha   90.00
_cell.angle_beta   90.00
_cell.angle_gamma   90.00
#
_symmetry.space_group_name_H-M   'P 1'
#
loop_
_entity.id
_entity.type
_entity.pdbx_description
1 polymer ?
#
loop_
_entity_poly.entity_id
_entity_poly.type
_entity_poly.pdbx_seq_one_letter_code
_entity_poly.pdbx_strand_id
1 'polypeptide(L)'
;DDMRAGIDLLDELVQTLLATSPAVRTTYADAFNRSLSIDPHIATIDELAAAAKRAGVSVPAAMLTDHRDEWRNLLLAMRVELQLGRDRPEIVYHYPASQASLAKVIRTEAGYEVAERFELYYRGIELANGFHELCDATEQRRRFEAVNAARVASGREALPLPESFLAALAEGLPPCTGVALGFDRLLMVALGLNTIHVGTGDA
;
A
#
# COMPACT_ATOMS: atom_id res chain seq x y z
N ASP A 1 -6.62 13.70 -13.48
CA ASP A 1 -6.16 12.30 -13.61
C ASP A 1 -6.86 11.41 -12.61
N ASP A 2 -6.99 10.12 -12.93
CA ASP A 2 -7.60 9.10 -12.07
C ASP A 2 -6.61 7.98 -11.74
N MET A 3 -6.99 7.07 -10.84
CA MET A 3 -6.15 5.95 -10.42
C MET A 3 -5.71 5.08 -11.62
N ARG A 4 -6.58 4.90 -12.62
CA ARG A 4 -6.26 4.08 -13.79
C ARG A 4 -5.15 4.71 -14.61
N ALA A 5 -5.21 6.02 -14.87
CA ALA A 5 -4.16 6.76 -15.55
C ALA A 5 -2.81 6.67 -14.81
N GLY A 6 -2.83 6.76 -13.47
CA GLY A 6 -1.61 6.58 -12.67
C GLY A 6 -1.02 5.17 -12.74
N ILE A 7 -1.87 4.15 -12.73
CA ILE A 7 -1.45 2.74 -12.93
C ILE A 7 -0.86 2.55 -14.33
N ASP A 8 -1.51 3.10 -15.37
CA ASP A 8 -1.05 3.00 -16.76
C ASP A 8 0.34 3.63 -16.91
N LEU A 9 0.54 4.84 -16.37
CA LEU A 9 1.83 5.54 -16.40
C LEU A 9 2.94 4.76 -15.66
N LEU A 10 2.63 4.23 -14.47
CA LEU A 10 3.60 3.45 -13.69
C LEU A 10 4.00 2.16 -14.41
N ASP A 11 3.05 1.48 -15.05
CA ASP A 11 3.30 0.28 -15.85
C ASP A 11 4.22 0.60 -17.05
N GLU A 12 3.92 1.65 -17.82
CA GLU A 12 4.75 2.09 -18.95
C GLU A 12 6.18 2.48 -18.52
N LEU A 13 6.31 3.18 -17.40
CA LEU A 13 7.60 3.56 -16.84
C LEU A 13 8.45 2.33 -16.51
N VAL A 14 7.87 1.31 -15.87
CA VAL A 14 8.61 0.14 -15.42
C VAL A 14 8.89 -0.85 -16.55
N GLN A 15 8.03 -0.93 -17.56
CA GLN A 15 8.35 -1.60 -18.82
C GLN A 15 9.57 -0.97 -19.49
N THR A 16 9.63 0.37 -19.53
CA THR A 16 10.75 1.11 -20.14
C THR A 16 12.05 0.93 -19.37
N LEU A 17 12.01 1.07 -18.04
CA LEU A 17 13.22 1.05 -17.21
C LEU A 17 13.77 -0.36 -16.96
N LEU A 18 12.89 -1.38 -16.88
CA LEU A 18 13.27 -2.74 -16.52
C LEU A 18 13.13 -3.75 -17.66
N ALA A 19 12.72 -3.31 -18.86
CA ALA A 19 12.43 -4.17 -20.01
C ALA A 19 11.47 -5.34 -19.67
N THR A 20 10.45 -5.04 -18.87
CA THR A 20 9.47 -6.04 -18.41
C THR A 20 8.29 -6.19 -19.37
N SER A 21 7.56 -7.31 -19.29
CA SER A 21 6.22 -7.39 -19.87
C SER A 21 5.23 -6.50 -19.09
N PRO A 22 4.07 -6.13 -19.66
CA PRO A 22 3.06 -5.36 -18.95
C PRO A 22 2.68 -5.95 -17.59
N ALA A 23 2.46 -5.07 -16.62
CA ALA A 23 2.11 -5.45 -15.27
C ALA A 23 0.74 -6.13 -15.20
N VAL A 24 0.60 -7.13 -14.32
CA VAL A 24 -0.72 -7.64 -13.93
C VAL A 24 -1.36 -6.66 -12.97
N ARG A 25 -2.66 -6.42 -13.11
CA ARG A 25 -3.44 -5.62 -12.16
C ARG A 25 -4.28 -6.55 -11.31
N THR A 26 -4.08 -6.50 -10.00
CA THR A 26 -4.73 -7.38 -9.04
C THR A 26 -5.38 -6.52 -7.96
N THR A 27 -6.64 -6.78 -7.60
CA THR A 27 -7.21 -6.08 -6.43
C THR A 27 -6.55 -6.59 -5.14
N TYR A 28 -6.51 -5.77 -4.09
CA TYR A 28 -6.05 -6.19 -2.78
C TYR A 28 -6.79 -7.45 -2.30
N ALA A 29 -8.10 -7.52 -2.56
CA ALA A 29 -8.92 -8.69 -2.28
C ALA A 29 -8.45 -9.94 -3.03
N ASP A 30 -8.21 -9.85 -4.34
CA ASP A 30 -7.78 -10.97 -5.16
C ASP A 30 -6.38 -11.48 -4.77
N ALA A 31 -5.48 -10.56 -4.39
CA ALA A 31 -4.15 -10.91 -3.90
C ALA A 31 -4.25 -11.75 -2.62
N PHE A 32 -5.08 -11.33 -1.66
CA PHE A 32 -5.35 -12.10 -0.43
C PHE A 32 -6.06 -13.42 -0.72
N ASN A 33 -7.08 -13.42 -1.57
CA ASN A 33 -7.83 -14.62 -1.90
C ASN A 33 -6.92 -15.69 -2.54
N ARG A 34 -6.05 -15.29 -3.48
CA ARG A 34 -5.08 -16.18 -4.12
C ARG A 34 -4.12 -16.82 -3.12
N SER A 35 -3.65 -16.05 -2.13
CA SER A 35 -2.62 -16.53 -1.20
C SER A 35 -3.15 -17.19 0.08
N LEU A 36 -4.36 -16.82 0.52
CA LEU A 36 -4.90 -17.15 1.86
C LEU A 36 -6.38 -17.59 1.84
N SER A 37 -7.03 -17.56 0.68
CA SER A 37 -8.45 -17.91 0.49
C SER A 37 -9.37 -17.12 1.43
N ILE A 38 -9.14 -15.82 1.53
CA ILE A 38 -9.89 -14.90 2.39
C ILE A 38 -10.09 -13.56 1.67
N ASP A 39 -11.25 -12.94 1.85
CA ASP A 39 -11.47 -11.55 1.45
C ASP A 39 -11.12 -10.61 2.62
N PRO A 40 -10.05 -9.83 2.53
CA PRO A 40 -9.57 -8.99 3.61
C PRO A 40 -10.48 -7.78 3.88
N HIS A 41 -11.36 -7.38 2.96
CA HIS A 41 -12.25 -6.24 3.16
C HIS A 41 -13.37 -6.55 4.15
N ILE A 42 -13.89 -7.78 4.10
CA ILE A 42 -15.05 -8.21 4.89
C ILE A 42 -14.68 -9.14 6.05
N ALA A 43 -13.58 -9.89 5.96
CA ALA A 43 -13.19 -10.88 6.96
C ALA A 43 -13.01 -10.29 8.36
N THR A 44 -13.63 -10.92 9.36
CA THR A 44 -13.50 -10.61 10.78
C THR A 44 -12.05 -10.78 11.27
N ILE A 45 -11.75 -10.19 12.43
CA ILE A 45 -10.45 -10.36 13.09
C ILE A 45 -10.15 -11.84 13.34
N ASP A 46 -11.14 -12.61 13.81
CA ASP A 46 -11.00 -14.04 14.07
C ASP A 46 -10.68 -14.84 12.79
N GLU A 47 -11.31 -14.50 11.66
CA GLU A 47 -11.02 -15.14 10.37
C GLU A 47 -9.61 -14.82 9.87
N LEU A 48 -9.14 -13.57 10.03
CA LEU A 48 -7.78 -13.17 9.69
C LEU A 48 -6.75 -13.85 10.61
N ALA A 49 -7.02 -13.92 11.91
CA ALA A 49 -6.19 -14.63 12.88
C ALA A 49 -6.10 -16.13 12.57
N ALA A 50 -7.24 -16.74 12.21
CA ALA A 50 -7.29 -18.13 11.77
C ALA A 50 -6.50 -18.34 10.47
N ALA A 51 -6.56 -17.42 9.52
CA ALA A 51 -5.76 -17.45 8.30
C ALA A 51 -4.25 -17.37 8.60
N ALA A 52 -3.84 -16.49 9.51
CA ALA A 52 -2.44 -16.38 9.95
C ALA A 52 -1.95 -17.70 10.57
N LYS A 53 -2.77 -18.30 11.45
CA LYS A 53 -2.46 -19.61 12.06
C LYS A 53 -2.34 -20.72 11.01
N ARG A 54 -3.31 -20.84 10.09
CA ARG A 54 -3.27 -21.85 9.00
C ARG A 54 -2.05 -21.68 8.12
N ALA A 55 -1.68 -20.43 7.83
CA ALA A 55 -0.52 -20.11 7.01
C ALA A 55 0.81 -20.26 7.77
N GLY A 56 0.81 -20.56 9.07
CA GLY A 56 2.03 -20.68 9.89
C GLY A 56 2.76 -19.35 10.09
N VAL A 57 2.02 -18.24 10.12
CA VAL A 57 2.58 -16.90 10.38
C VAL A 57 2.80 -16.73 11.88
N SER A 58 4.01 -16.35 12.27
CA SER A 58 4.32 -15.99 13.66
C SER A 58 3.74 -14.61 13.98
N VAL A 59 2.96 -14.51 15.05
CA VAL A 59 2.33 -13.26 15.50
C VAL A 59 3.28 -12.56 16.47
N PRO A 60 3.75 -11.33 16.18
CA PRO A 60 4.59 -10.59 17.11
C PRO A 60 3.88 -10.34 18.44
N ALA A 61 4.58 -10.54 19.57
CA ALA A 61 3.99 -10.38 20.90
C ALA A 61 3.46 -8.96 21.20
N ALA A 62 4.02 -7.94 20.53
CA ALA A 62 3.64 -6.53 20.68
C ALA A 62 2.51 -6.10 19.72
N MET A 63 2.00 -7.00 18.87
CA MET A 63 0.95 -6.69 17.91
C MET A 63 -0.40 -6.48 18.60
N LEU A 64 -1.13 -5.44 18.20
CA LEU A 64 -2.50 -5.19 18.67
C LEU A 64 -3.48 -6.12 17.94
N THR A 65 -3.82 -7.25 18.56
CA THR A 65 -4.61 -8.31 17.92
C THR A 65 -6.10 -8.00 17.80
N ASP A 66 -6.59 -6.95 18.46
CA ASP A 66 -7.94 -6.40 18.33
C ASP A 66 -8.09 -5.37 17.20
N HIS A 67 -6.99 -5.07 16.48
CA HIS A 67 -7.01 -4.18 15.32
C HIS A 67 -6.95 -4.96 14.00
N ARG A 68 -8.00 -4.84 13.18
CA ARG A 68 -8.10 -5.55 11.89
C ARG A 68 -6.95 -5.23 10.92
N ASP A 69 -6.49 -3.99 10.90
CA ASP A 69 -5.41 -3.57 9.98
C ASP A 69 -4.04 -4.14 10.35
N GLU A 70 -3.79 -4.40 11.63
CA GLU A 70 -2.56 -5.09 12.04
C GLU A 70 -2.52 -6.49 11.42
N TRP A 71 -3.64 -7.22 11.45
CA TRP A 71 -3.73 -8.54 10.82
C TRP A 71 -3.56 -8.48 9.31
N ARG A 72 -4.19 -7.51 8.64
CA ARG A 72 -4.03 -7.28 7.19
C ARG A 72 -2.56 -7.00 6.85
N ASN A 73 -1.89 -6.11 7.59
CA ASN A 73 -0.48 -5.78 7.38
C ASN A 73 0.43 -6.99 7.59
N LEU A 74 0.21 -7.74 8.67
CA LEU A 74 0.99 -8.95 8.97
C LEU A 74 0.83 -10.01 7.86
N LEU A 75 -0.40 -10.28 7.43
CA LEU A 75 -0.69 -11.26 6.39
C LEU A 75 -0.17 -10.82 5.02
N LEU A 76 -0.29 -9.53 4.69
CA LEU A 76 0.27 -8.94 3.47
C LEU A 76 1.78 -9.20 3.41
N ALA A 77 2.52 -8.71 4.40
CA ALA A 77 3.99 -8.81 4.45
C ALA A 77 4.50 -10.26 4.51
N MET A 78 3.86 -11.11 5.32
CA MET A 78 4.38 -12.44 5.60
C MET A 78 3.96 -13.49 4.56
N ARG A 79 2.91 -13.26 3.77
CA ARG A 79 2.36 -14.29 2.87
C ARG A 79 2.00 -13.79 1.48
N VAL A 80 1.36 -12.63 1.36
CA VAL A 80 0.87 -12.14 0.08
C VAL A 80 2.03 -11.54 -0.73
N GLU A 81 2.79 -10.60 -0.17
CA GLU A 81 3.88 -9.89 -0.88
C GLU A 81 4.93 -10.81 -1.47
N LEU A 82 5.27 -11.89 -0.76
CA LEU A 82 6.24 -12.90 -1.21
C LEU A 82 5.84 -13.63 -2.50
N GLN A 83 4.58 -13.52 -2.91
CA GLN A 83 4.01 -14.13 -4.11
C GLN A 83 3.76 -13.12 -5.22
N LEU A 84 3.84 -11.82 -4.92
CA LEU A 84 3.54 -10.76 -5.87
C LEU A 84 4.67 -10.54 -6.86
N GLY A 85 4.30 -10.35 -8.12
CA GLY A 85 5.20 -9.89 -9.16
C GLY A 85 6.38 -10.83 -9.46
N ARG A 86 6.24 -12.15 -9.25
CA ARG A 86 7.35 -13.12 -9.42
C ARG A 86 7.87 -13.19 -10.85
N ASP A 87 6.97 -13.41 -11.82
CA ASP A 87 7.34 -13.62 -13.23
C ASP A 87 7.35 -12.31 -14.04
N ARG A 88 6.46 -11.39 -13.68
CA ARG A 88 6.29 -10.06 -14.27
C ARG A 88 5.79 -9.08 -13.21
N PRO A 89 5.91 -7.76 -13.39
CA PRO A 89 5.43 -6.81 -12.40
C PRO A 89 3.94 -6.99 -12.09
N GLU A 90 3.54 -6.70 -10.86
CA GLU A 90 2.16 -6.81 -10.40
C GLU A 90 1.79 -5.54 -9.62
N ILE A 91 0.74 -4.86 -10.08
CA ILE A 91 0.17 -3.69 -9.43
C ILE A 91 -1.05 -4.13 -8.62
N VAL A 92 -0.93 -4.04 -7.30
CA VAL A 92 -2.03 -4.30 -6.37
C VAL A 92 -2.76 -2.99 -6.11
N TYR A 93 -4.10 -2.97 -6.18
CA TYR A 93 -4.89 -1.74 -6.01
C TYR A 93 -6.17 -1.97 -5.18
N HIS A 94 -6.87 -0.90 -4.83
CA HIS A 94 -8.07 -0.94 -3.97
C HIS A 94 -7.77 -1.47 -2.56
N TYR A 95 -6.77 -0.88 -1.89
CA TYR A 95 -6.46 -1.18 -0.49
C TYR A 95 -7.65 -0.87 0.42
N PRO A 96 -7.72 -1.44 1.64
CA PRO A 96 -8.78 -1.09 2.59
C PRO A 96 -8.85 0.42 2.86
N ALA A 97 -10.05 0.98 3.00
CA ALA A 97 -10.23 2.43 3.24
C ALA A 97 -9.49 2.93 4.50
N SER A 98 -9.35 2.08 5.52
CA SER A 98 -8.57 2.40 6.73
C SER A 98 -7.06 2.52 6.46
N GLN A 99 -6.58 1.99 5.34
CA GLN A 99 -5.21 2.08 4.83
C GLN A 99 -5.09 3.08 3.67
N ALA A 100 -6.04 4.01 3.55
CA ALA A 100 -6.06 4.97 2.44
C ALA A 100 -4.88 5.94 2.44
N SER A 101 -4.26 6.22 3.58
CA SER A 101 -3.26 7.29 3.67
C SER A 101 -3.85 8.61 3.11
N LEU A 102 -3.24 9.18 2.08
CA LEU A 102 -3.68 10.38 1.36
C LEU A 102 -4.61 10.07 0.17
N ALA A 103 -4.95 8.80 -0.07
CA ALA A 103 -5.81 8.42 -1.18
C ALA A 103 -7.28 8.80 -0.94
N LYS A 104 -7.97 9.09 -2.03
CA LYS A 104 -9.42 9.12 -2.10
C LYS A 104 -10.00 7.75 -1.72
N VAL A 105 -11.15 7.76 -1.04
CA VAL A 105 -11.92 6.56 -0.71
C VAL A 105 -13.18 6.53 -1.55
N ILE A 106 -13.50 5.36 -2.09
CA ILE A 106 -14.68 5.09 -2.88
C ILE A 106 -15.45 3.90 -2.30
N ARG A 107 -16.74 3.84 -2.58
CA ARG A 107 -17.59 2.70 -2.24
C ARG A 107 -17.68 1.76 -3.44
N THR A 108 -17.43 0.48 -3.23
CA THR A 108 -17.54 -0.56 -4.26
C THR A 108 -19.00 -0.92 -4.53
N GLU A 109 -19.27 -1.61 -5.65
CA GLU A 109 -20.58 -2.15 -5.97
C GLU A 109 -21.10 -3.14 -4.90
N ALA A 110 -20.19 -3.88 -4.27
CA ALA A 110 -20.48 -4.78 -3.16
C ALA A 110 -20.71 -4.06 -1.81
N GLY A 111 -20.63 -2.72 -1.79
CA GLY A 111 -21.07 -1.89 -0.67
C GLY A 111 -20.05 -1.66 0.44
N TYR A 112 -18.78 -2.07 0.26
CA TYR A 112 -17.70 -1.74 1.18
C TYR A 112 -16.81 -0.63 0.62
N GLU A 113 -15.99 -0.01 1.47
CA GLU A 113 -15.11 1.09 1.08
C GLU A 113 -13.68 0.62 0.80
N VAL A 114 -13.10 1.17 -0.26
CA VAL A 114 -11.71 0.95 -0.65
C VAL A 114 -11.03 2.28 -0.92
N ALA A 115 -9.72 2.32 -0.71
CA ALA A 115 -8.87 3.42 -1.10
C ALA A 115 -8.46 3.26 -2.56
N GLU A 116 -8.49 4.34 -3.33
CA GLU A 116 -7.88 4.40 -4.66
C GLU A 116 -6.35 4.54 -4.55
N ARG A 117 -5.76 3.60 -3.81
CA ARG A 117 -4.33 3.37 -3.60
C ARG A 117 -3.90 2.16 -4.43
N PHE A 118 -2.69 2.22 -4.96
CA PHE A 118 -2.06 1.11 -5.65
C PHE A 118 -0.57 1.02 -5.33
N GLU A 119 -0.03 -0.19 -5.34
CA GLU A 119 1.39 -0.45 -5.12
C GLU A 119 1.90 -1.39 -6.21
N LEU A 120 3.12 -1.14 -6.66
CA LEU A 120 3.81 -1.98 -7.63
C LEU A 120 4.77 -2.91 -6.91
N TYR A 121 4.65 -4.19 -7.20
CA TYR A 121 5.56 -5.24 -6.76
C TYR A 121 6.25 -5.88 -7.95
N TYR A 122 7.54 -6.14 -7.81
CA TYR A 122 8.27 -6.97 -8.77
C TYR A 122 9.34 -7.79 -8.02
N ARG A 123 9.36 -9.10 -8.28
CA ARG A 123 10.18 -10.09 -7.59
C ARG A 123 10.00 -10.09 -6.07
N GLY A 124 8.76 -9.92 -5.61
CA GLY A 124 8.42 -9.87 -4.19
C GLY A 124 8.91 -8.62 -3.46
N ILE A 125 9.30 -7.57 -4.18
CA ILE A 125 9.75 -6.28 -3.63
C ILE A 125 8.78 -5.20 -4.06
N GLU A 126 8.30 -4.40 -3.11
CA GLU A 126 7.54 -3.18 -3.38
C GLU A 126 8.48 -2.12 -3.98
N LEU A 127 8.17 -1.70 -5.21
CA LEU A 127 8.92 -0.70 -5.97
C LEU A 127 8.27 0.68 -5.95
N ALA A 128 6.95 0.77 -5.82
CA ALA A 128 6.25 2.05 -5.83
C ALA A 128 4.92 1.98 -5.08
N ASN A 129 4.47 3.14 -4.61
CA ASN A 129 3.17 3.34 -3.98
C ASN A 129 2.53 4.61 -4.55
N GLY A 130 1.28 4.51 -4.97
CA GLY A 130 0.54 5.58 -5.62
C GLY A 130 -0.89 5.73 -5.12
N PHE A 131 -1.43 6.93 -5.30
CA PHE A 131 -2.74 7.33 -4.78
C PHE A 131 -3.45 8.20 -5.81
N HIS A 132 -4.74 7.95 -6.06
CA HIS A 132 -5.63 9.03 -6.51
C HIS A 132 -5.84 9.95 -5.31
N GLU A 133 -5.31 11.16 -5.40
CA GLU A 133 -5.10 12.02 -4.23
C GLU A 133 -6.42 12.54 -3.63
N LEU A 134 -6.50 12.57 -2.30
CA LEU A 134 -7.59 13.20 -1.58
C LEU A 134 -7.46 14.72 -1.68
N CYS A 135 -8.36 15.34 -2.43
CA CYS A 135 -8.40 16.79 -2.63
C CYS A 135 -9.20 17.55 -1.55
N ASP A 136 -9.87 16.84 -0.63
CA ASP A 136 -10.70 17.44 0.42
C ASP A 136 -9.88 17.73 1.69
N ALA A 137 -9.61 19.02 1.93
CA ALA A 137 -8.84 19.48 3.09
C ALA A 137 -9.49 19.17 4.45
N THR A 138 -10.82 19.13 4.52
CA THR A 138 -11.54 18.85 5.77
C THR A 138 -11.41 17.37 6.12
N GLU A 139 -11.63 16.49 5.15
CA GLU A 139 -11.42 15.05 5.33
C GLU A 139 -9.95 14.74 5.63
N GLN A 140 -9.01 15.40 4.95
CA GLN A 140 -7.58 15.20 5.18
C GLN A 140 -7.15 15.62 6.59
N ARG A 141 -7.67 16.75 7.10
CA ARG A 141 -7.46 17.16 8.50
C ARG A 141 -8.01 16.13 9.47
N ARG A 142 -9.25 15.67 9.28
CA ARG A 142 -9.90 14.65 10.12
C ARG A 142 -9.05 13.38 10.20
N ARG A 143 -8.44 12.96 9.10
CA ARG A 143 -7.53 11.80 9.05
C ARG A 143 -6.25 12.03 9.85
N PHE A 144 -5.61 13.19 9.72
CA PHE A 144 -4.42 13.50 10.52
C PHE A 144 -4.72 13.55 12.03
N GLU A 145 -5.86 14.12 12.41
CA GLU A 145 -6.31 14.13 13.81
C GLU A 145 -6.56 12.72 14.34
N ALA A 146 -7.20 11.85 13.55
CA ALA A 146 -7.42 10.45 13.91
C ALA A 146 -6.09 9.68 14.09
N VAL A 147 -5.12 9.89 13.19
CA VAL A 147 -3.77 9.32 13.32
C VAL A 147 -3.10 9.81 14.59
N ASN A 148 -3.18 11.10 14.91
CA ASN A 148 -2.63 11.66 16.14
C ASN A 148 -3.31 11.09 17.40
N ALA A 149 -4.64 10.92 17.38
CA ALA A 149 -5.36 10.30 18.48
C ALA A 149 -4.87 8.86 18.73
N ALA A 150 -4.67 8.07 17.66
CA ALA A 150 -4.12 6.72 17.76
C ALA A 150 -2.66 6.73 18.27
N ARG A 151 -1.85 7.71 17.86
CA ARG A 151 -0.47 7.87 18.36
C ARG A 151 -0.47 8.13 19.88
N VAL A 152 -1.28 9.09 20.35
CA VAL A 152 -1.40 9.42 21.77
C VAL A 152 -1.91 8.23 22.58
N ALA A 153 -2.92 7.52 22.08
CA ALA A 153 -3.42 6.30 22.71
C ALA A 153 -2.34 5.21 22.83
N SER A 154 -1.40 5.14 21.88
CA SER A 154 -0.24 4.24 21.93
C SER A 154 0.96 4.77 22.75
N GLY A 155 0.79 5.85 23.52
CA GLY A 155 1.86 6.44 24.32
C GLY A 155 2.92 7.22 23.54
N ARG A 156 2.65 7.58 22.27
CA ARG A 156 3.51 8.43 21.44
C ARG A 156 3.01 9.86 21.45
N GLU A 157 3.91 10.81 21.28
CA GLU A 157 3.53 12.22 21.13
C GLU A 157 2.76 12.46 19.82
N ALA A 158 1.79 13.37 19.89
CA ALA A 158 1.10 13.90 18.72
C ALA A 158 2.10 14.65 17.83
N LEU A 159 1.96 14.48 16.51
CA LEU A 159 2.71 15.25 15.54
C LEU A 159 2.01 16.58 15.27
N PRO A 160 2.74 17.66 14.98
CA PRO A 160 2.12 18.90 14.53
C PRO A 160 1.34 18.63 13.24
N LEU A 161 0.12 19.17 13.16
CA LEU A 161 -0.65 19.12 11.93
C LEU A 161 0.07 19.94 10.84
N PRO A 162 0.13 19.45 9.59
CA PRO A 162 0.81 20.16 8.51
C PRO A 162 -0.09 21.29 7.97
N GLU A 163 -0.19 22.39 8.72
CA GLU A 163 -1.11 23.49 8.45
C GLU A 163 -0.90 24.15 7.08
N SER A 164 0.35 24.26 6.61
CA SER A 164 0.64 24.80 5.26
C SER A 164 0.10 23.90 4.15
N PHE A 165 0.21 22.58 4.30
CA PHE A 165 -0.36 21.61 3.36
C PHE A 165 -1.89 21.66 3.37
N LEU A 166 -2.51 21.72 4.55
CA LEU A 166 -3.97 21.80 4.68
C LEU A 166 -4.52 23.12 4.09
N ALA A 167 -3.80 24.23 4.28
CA ALA A 167 -4.15 25.51 3.66
C ALA A 167 -4.06 25.45 2.13
N ALA A 168 -2.96 24.93 1.59
CA ALA A 168 -2.81 24.76 0.14
C ALA A 168 -3.88 23.83 -0.45
N LEU A 169 -4.24 22.75 0.25
CA LEU A 169 -5.30 21.85 -0.17
C LEU A 169 -6.67 22.54 -0.17
N ALA A 170 -6.93 23.44 0.79
CA ALA A 170 -8.15 24.23 0.86
C ALA A 170 -8.26 25.33 -0.22
N GLU A 171 -7.13 25.83 -0.75
CA GLU A 171 -7.11 26.72 -1.91
C GLU A 171 -7.52 26.00 -3.20
N GLY A 172 -7.36 24.68 -3.23
CA GLY A 172 -7.84 23.80 -4.28
C GLY A 172 -6.71 23.00 -4.94
N LEU A 173 -6.80 21.68 -4.84
CA LEU A 173 -5.98 20.75 -5.61
C LEU A 173 -6.83 20.17 -6.75
N PRO A 174 -6.44 20.34 -8.03
CA PRO A 174 -7.12 19.67 -9.13
C PRO A 174 -7.03 18.15 -8.99
N PRO A 175 -8.02 17.37 -9.46
CA PRO A 175 -7.96 15.91 -9.42
C PRO A 175 -6.69 15.36 -10.07
N CYS A 176 -5.86 14.70 -9.26
CA CYS A 176 -4.54 14.21 -9.67
C CYS A 176 -4.23 12.85 -9.04
N THR A 177 -3.21 12.18 -9.59
CA THR A 177 -2.70 10.92 -9.05
C THR A 177 -1.20 11.06 -8.83
N GLY A 178 -0.74 10.77 -7.61
CA GLY A 178 0.67 10.80 -7.24
C GLY A 178 1.23 9.38 -7.13
N VAL A 179 2.51 9.21 -7.46
CA VAL A 179 3.24 7.95 -7.29
C VAL A 179 4.63 8.23 -6.75
N ALA A 180 5.00 7.56 -5.66
CA ALA A 180 6.36 7.52 -5.13
C ALA A 180 7.02 6.20 -5.53
N LEU A 181 8.17 6.28 -6.19
CA LEU A 181 8.94 5.11 -6.64
C LEU A 181 10.29 5.03 -5.90
N GLY A 182 10.59 3.85 -5.35
CA GLY A 182 11.84 3.58 -4.64
C GLY A 182 13.00 3.38 -5.60
N PHE A 183 13.75 4.45 -5.87
CA PHE A 183 14.84 4.44 -6.84
C PHE A 183 15.93 3.39 -6.56
N ASP A 184 16.37 3.24 -5.30
CA ASP A 184 17.40 2.25 -4.94
C ASP A 184 16.92 0.81 -5.19
N ARG A 185 15.66 0.51 -4.87
CA ARG A 185 15.05 -0.81 -5.11
C ARG A 185 14.87 -1.06 -6.62
N LEU A 186 14.50 -0.03 -7.37
CA LEU A 186 14.41 -0.12 -8.83
C LEU A 186 15.77 -0.47 -9.44
N LEU A 187 16.84 0.24 -9.07
CA LEU A 187 18.19 -0.05 -9.53
C LEU A 187 18.65 -1.45 -9.10
N MET A 188 18.40 -1.82 -7.85
CA MET A 188 18.72 -3.15 -7.33
C MET A 188 18.09 -4.23 -8.21
N VAL A 189 16.80 -4.10 -8.55
CA VAL A 189 16.09 -5.06 -9.42
C VAL A 189 16.60 -5.02 -10.86
N ALA A 190 16.84 -3.82 -11.42
CA ALA A 190 17.36 -3.64 -12.78
C ALA A 190 18.73 -4.30 -12.97
N LEU A 191 19.58 -4.22 -11.95
CA LEU A 191 20.93 -4.78 -11.95
C LEU A 191 20.97 -6.25 -11.48
N GLY A 192 19.84 -6.83 -11.09
CA GLY A 192 19.78 -8.20 -10.56
C GLY A 192 20.52 -8.37 -9.24
N LEU A 193 20.60 -7.31 -8.42
CA LEU A 193 21.20 -7.33 -7.10
C LEU A 193 20.19 -7.79 -6.04
N ASN A 194 20.72 -8.32 -4.93
CA ASN A 194 19.90 -8.81 -3.81
C ASN A 194 19.97 -7.89 -2.57
N THR A 195 20.65 -6.75 -2.69
CA THR A 195 20.82 -5.77 -1.61
C THR A 195 20.96 -4.37 -2.21
N ILE A 196 20.41 -3.37 -1.51
CA ILE A 196 20.58 -1.96 -1.83
C ILE A 196 21.97 -1.44 -1.44
N HIS A 197 22.70 -2.19 -0.61
CA HIS A 197 24.08 -1.87 -0.27
C HIS A 197 24.99 -2.33 -1.40
N VAL A 198 25.43 -1.39 -2.23
CA VAL A 198 26.56 -1.61 -3.11
C VAL A 198 27.80 -1.54 -2.21
N GLY A 199 28.38 -2.68 -1.85
CA GLY A 199 29.64 -2.69 -1.12
C GLY A 199 30.67 -1.86 -1.90
N THR A 200 31.38 -0.97 -1.22
CA THR A 200 32.62 -0.39 -1.76
C THR A 200 33.60 -1.55 -1.87
N GLY A 201 33.63 -2.23 -3.01
CA GLY A 201 34.64 -3.24 -3.27
C GLY A 201 36.01 -2.58 -3.14
N ASP A 202 36.83 -3.07 -2.22
CA ASP A 202 38.27 -2.85 -2.27
C ASP A 202 38.74 -3.33 -3.66
N ALA A 203 39.30 -2.39 -4.42
CA ALA A 203 39.90 -2.60 -5.73
C ALA A 203 41.24 -3.34 -5.62
#